data_AF-A2F032-F1
#
_entry.id   AF-A2F032-F1
#
_cell.length_a   1.000
_cell.length_b   1.000
_cell.length_c   1.000
_cell.angle_alpha   90.00
_cell.angle_beta   90.00
_cell.angle_gamma   90.00
#
_symmetry.space_group_name_H-M   'P 1'
#
loop_
_entity.id
_entity.type
_entity.pdbx_description
1 polymer ?
#
loop_
_entity_poly.entity_id
_entity_poly.type
_entity_poly.pdbx_seq_one_letter_code
_entity_poly.pdbx_strand_id
1 'polypeptide(L)'
;MKNKFLHFDSLKNMNLVPAKKFSDKIAEAFNIKNYKFKNMKSPLQNNDKDCGVYLMAIMDEIASTRKISDNLRNKITPDYIKKFRIALMTCITQSKANYNWETYYKMLVE
;
A
#
# COMPACT_ATOMS: atom_id res chain seq x y z
N MET A 1 0.33 -21.10 -11.50
CA MET A 1 1.58 -20.31 -11.40
C MET A 1 1.66 -19.67 -10.01
N LYS A 2 2.71 -19.97 -9.23
CA LYS A 2 2.80 -19.57 -7.80
C LYS A 2 3.36 -18.17 -7.57
N ASN A 3 4.34 -17.73 -8.37
CA ASN A 3 5.00 -16.42 -8.19
C ASN A 3 4.22 -15.31 -8.89
N LYS A 4 3.98 -14.21 -8.18
CA LYS A 4 3.22 -13.05 -8.69
C LYS A 4 3.83 -11.76 -8.16
N PHE A 5 3.93 -10.77 -9.04
CA PHE A 5 4.17 -9.38 -8.68
C PHE A 5 2.86 -8.62 -8.85
N LEU A 6 2.44 -7.93 -7.79
CA LEU A 6 1.17 -7.20 -7.75
C LEU A 6 1.49 -5.71 -7.68
N HIS A 7 0.99 -4.96 -8.65
CA HIS A 7 1.24 -3.54 -8.76
C HIS A 7 0.01 -2.75 -8.32
N PHE A 8 0.21 -1.81 -7.40
CA PHE A 8 -0.78 -0.88 -6.90
C PHE A 8 -0.29 0.54 -7.17
N ASP A 9 -1.13 1.36 -7.77
CA ASP A 9 -0.79 2.73 -8.17
C ASP A 9 -2.03 3.62 -8.10
N SER A 10 -2.00 4.60 -7.19
CA SER A 10 -3.08 5.54 -6.97
C SER A 10 -3.19 6.61 -8.07
N LEU A 11 -2.16 6.77 -8.90
CA LEU A 11 -2.09 7.73 -10.00
C LEU A 11 -2.42 7.11 -11.36
N LYS A 12 -3.33 6.11 -11.42
CA LYS A 12 -3.83 5.54 -12.68
C LYS A 12 -2.73 5.03 -13.62
N ASN A 13 -1.82 4.20 -13.12
CA ASN A 13 -0.76 3.52 -13.88
C ASN A 13 0.42 4.39 -14.33
N MET A 14 0.59 5.58 -13.75
CA MET A 14 1.79 6.41 -13.95
C MET A 14 3.09 5.62 -13.72
N ASN A 15 3.07 4.63 -12.82
CA ASN A 15 4.25 3.82 -12.47
C ASN A 15 4.22 2.40 -13.05
N LEU A 16 3.33 2.09 -13.99
CA LEU A 16 3.19 0.71 -14.51
C LEU A 16 4.46 0.20 -15.21
N VAL A 17 5.06 1.03 -16.07
CA VAL A 17 6.29 0.68 -16.80
C VAL A 17 7.48 0.49 -15.85
N PRO A 18 7.81 1.44 -14.95
CA PRO A 18 8.91 1.24 -14.00
C PRO A 18 8.64 0.06 -13.04
N ALA A 19 7.41 -0.15 -12.60
CA ALA A 19 7.06 -1.29 -11.74
C ALA A 19 7.27 -2.63 -12.46
N LYS A 20 6.91 -2.74 -13.74
CA LYS A 20 7.16 -3.94 -14.53
C LYS A 20 8.66 -4.20 -14.68
N LYS A 21 9.43 -3.19 -15.09
CA LYS A 21 10.90 -3.30 -15.19
C LYS A 21 11.55 -3.70 -13.85
N PHE A 22 11.04 -3.16 -12.74
CA PHE A 22 11.51 -3.55 -11.41
C PHE A 22 11.19 -5.01 -11.10
N SER A 23 9.98 -5.48 -11.43
CA SER A 23 9.61 -6.89 -11.25
C SER A 23 10.49 -7.84 -12.07
N ASP A 24 10.89 -7.44 -13.28
CA ASP A 24 11.79 -8.22 -14.13
C ASP A 24 13.16 -8.38 -13.45
N LYS A 25 13.71 -7.29 -12.89
CA LYS A 25 14.99 -7.30 -12.15
C LYS A 25 14.93 -8.15 -10.88
N ILE A 26 13.82 -8.10 -10.14
CA ILE A 26 13.62 -8.95 -8.96
C ILE A 26 13.53 -10.41 -9.39
N ALA A 27 12.78 -10.71 -10.46
CA ALA A 27 12.68 -12.08 -10.96
C ALA A 27 14.06 -12.64 -11.36
N GLU A 28 14.88 -11.83 -12.04
CA GLU A 28 16.25 -12.19 -12.40
C GLU A 28 17.13 -12.43 -11.17
N ALA A 29 17.16 -11.49 -10.22
CA ALA A 29 17.97 -11.57 -9.01
C ALA A 29 17.66 -12.81 -8.15
N PHE A 30 16.40 -13.25 -8.15
CA PHE A 30 15.96 -14.45 -7.41
C PHE A 30 15.81 -15.70 -8.30
N ASN A 31 16.28 -15.67 -9.55
CA ASN A 31 16.18 -16.78 -10.52
C ASN A 31 14.74 -17.33 -10.70
N ILE A 32 13.74 -16.44 -10.67
CA ILE A 32 12.32 -16.76 -10.84
C ILE A 32 11.99 -16.82 -12.33
N LYS A 33 12.01 -18.03 -12.89
CA LYS A 33 11.74 -18.25 -14.33
C LYS A 33 10.28 -18.02 -14.76
N ASN A 34 9.33 -18.26 -13.85
CA ASN A 34 7.89 -18.18 -14.14
C ASN A 34 7.18 -17.32 -13.10
N TYR A 35 6.76 -16.12 -13.51
CA TYR A 35 5.97 -15.22 -12.67
C TYR A 35 4.89 -14.51 -13.50
N LYS A 36 3.89 -13.98 -12.80
CA LYS A 36 2.86 -13.11 -13.39
C LYS A 36 2.94 -11.72 -12.78
N PHE A 37 3.08 -10.70 -13.62
CA PHE A 37 2.83 -9.32 -13.21
C PHE A 37 1.33 -9.02 -13.34
N LYS A 38 0.68 -8.55 -12.28
CA LYS A 38 -0.74 -8.15 -12.29
C LYS A 38 -0.84 -6.69 -11.86
N ASN A 39 -1.36 -5.86 -12.77
CA ASN A 39 -1.80 -4.51 -12.44
C ASN A 39 -3.13 -4.59 -11.69
N MET A 40 -3.15 -4.15 -10.43
CA MET A 40 -4.31 -4.28 -9.56
C MET A 40 -5.27 -3.10 -9.74
N LYS A 41 -6.55 -3.32 -9.42
CA LYS A 41 -7.53 -2.24 -9.32
C LYS A 41 -7.27 -1.47 -8.01
N SER A 42 -6.36 -0.51 -8.09
CA SER A 42 -5.94 0.29 -6.93
C SER A 42 -7.01 1.31 -6.49
N PRO A 43 -7.07 1.65 -5.20
CA PRO A 43 -7.53 2.96 -4.75
C PRO A 43 -6.96 4.08 -5.61
N LEU A 44 -7.77 5.07 -5.99
CA LEU A 44 -7.35 6.19 -6.83
C LEU A 44 -7.27 7.46 -5.99
N GLN A 45 -6.18 8.21 -6.17
CA GLN A 45 -6.08 9.56 -5.61
C GLN A 45 -6.71 10.58 -6.56
N ASN A 46 -7.21 11.67 -5.99
CA ASN A 46 -7.78 12.81 -6.70
C ASN A 46 -6.97 14.11 -6.48
N ASN A 47 -5.75 13.99 -5.95
CA ASN A 47 -4.80 15.09 -5.75
C ASN A 47 -3.40 14.68 -6.24
N ASP A 48 -2.43 15.58 -6.09
CA ASP A 48 -1.04 15.43 -6.58
C ASP A 48 -0.03 15.07 -5.48
N LYS A 49 -0.46 14.97 -4.21
CA LYS A 49 0.44 14.88 -3.04
C LYS A 49 0.35 13.57 -2.27
N ASP A 50 -0.71 12.79 -2.46
CA ASP A 50 -1.04 11.72 -1.52
C ASP A 50 -0.55 10.33 -1.95
N CYS A 51 0.16 10.19 -3.08
CA CYS A 51 0.56 8.88 -3.60
C CYS A 51 1.32 8.03 -2.58
N GLY A 52 2.22 8.65 -1.80
CA GLY A 52 2.92 7.98 -0.71
C GLY A 52 1.99 7.53 0.43
N VAL A 53 0.97 8.31 0.75
CA VAL A 53 0.00 7.97 1.81
C VAL A 53 -0.93 6.84 1.38
N TYR A 54 -1.36 6.84 0.11
CA TYR A 54 -2.09 5.72 -0.47
C TYR A 54 -1.28 4.43 -0.45
N LEU A 55 0.01 4.48 -0.81
CA LEU A 55 0.90 3.32 -0.73
C LEU A 55 0.96 2.76 0.70
N MET A 56 1.17 3.62 1.70
CA MET A 56 1.23 3.20 3.10
C MET A 56 -0.09 2.57 3.56
N ALA A 57 -1.23 3.18 3.26
CA ALA A 57 -2.55 2.64 3.60
C ALA A 57 -2.81 1.27 2.95
N ILE A 58 -2.42 1.07 1.70
CA ILE A 58 -2.56 -0.22 1.00
C ILE A 58 -1.69 -1.29 1.69
N MET A 59 -0.46 -0.96 2.04
CA MET A 59 0.45 -1.90 2.70
C MET A 59 -0.02 -2.25 4.12
N ASP A 60 -0.51 -1.27 4.88
CA ASP A 60 -1.07 -1.47 6.21
C ASP A 60 -2.27 -2.43 6.20
N GLU A 61 -3.19 -2.26 5.23
CA GLU A 61 -4.34 -3.15 5.05
C GLU A 61 -3.92 -4.58 4.68
N ILE A 62 -2.95 -4.73 3.76
CA ILE A 62 -2.44 -6.04 3.35
C ILE A 62 -1.75 -6.72 4.54
N ALA A 63 -0.94 -6.00 5.30
CA ALA A 63 -0.23 -6.53 6.45
C ALA A 63 -1.21 -6.97 7.55
N SER A 64 -2.19 -6.13 7.87
CA SER A 64 -3.17 -6.36 8.93
C SER A 64 -4.11 -7.53 8.60
N THR A 65 -4.58 -7.62 7.36
CA THR A 65 -5.54 -8.66 6.95
C THR A 65 -4.88 -9.93 6.43
N ARG A 66 -3.60 -9.86 6.05
CA ARG A 66 -2.87 -10.88 5.28
C ARG A 66 -3.58 -11.29 3.99
N LYS A 67 -4.39 -10.39 3.42
CA LYS A 67 -5.21 -10.64 2.23
C LYS A 67 -5.00 -9.54 1.20
N ILE A 68 -4.97 -9.94 -0.06
CA ILE A 68 -5.06 -9.02 -1.19
C ILE A 68 -6.48 -9.09 -1.72
N SER A 69 -7.27 -8.04 -1.47
CA SER A 69 -8.68 -7.96 -1.86
C SER A 69 -8.88 -6.95 -2.97
N ASP A 70 -9.72 -7.30 -3.95
CA ASP A 70 -10.15 -6.33 -4.97
C ASP A 70 -11.05 -5.22 -4.36
N ASN A 71 -11.56 -5.40 -3.13
CA ASN A 71 -12.32 -4.40 -2.40
C ASN A 71 -11.47 -3.25 -1.82
N LEU A 72 -10.12 -3.34 -1.91
CA LEU A 72 -9.21 -2.28 -1.47
C LEU A 72 -9.61 -0.91 -2.03
N ARG A 73 -10.02 -0.88 -3.31
CA ARG A 73 -10.45 0.35 -3.99
C ARG A 73 -11.63 1.05 -3.33
N ASN A 74 -12.56 0.31 -2.73
CA ASN A 74 -13.73 0.89 -2.08
C ASN A 74 -13.44 1.23 -0.61
N LYS A 75 -12.51 0.51 0.03
CA LYS A 75 -12.13 0.73 1.43
C LYS A 75 -11.25 1.97 1.60
N ILE A 76 -10.24 2.11 0.74
CA ILE A 76 -9.25 3.20 0.83
C ILE A 76 -9.72 4.34 -0.08
N THR A 77 -10.52 5.23 0.50
CA THR A 77 -11.07 6.44 -0.17
C THR A 77 -10.24 7.68 0.17
N PRO A 78 -10.43 8.82 -0.52
CA PRO A 78 -9.79 10.08 -0.12
C PRO A 78 -10.07 10.47 1.35
N ASP A 79 -11.29 10.23 1.85
CA ASP A 79 -11.65 10.48 3.24
C ASP A 79 -10.91 9.56 4.22
N TYR A 80 -10.77 8.27 3.86
CA TYR A 80 -9.94 7.34 4.62
C TYR A 80 -8.49 7.85 4.67
N ILE A 81 -7.92 8.29 3.54
CA ILE A 81 -6.56 8.80 3.45
C ILE A 81 -6.34 10.07 4.29
N LYS A 82 -7.33 10.96 4.35
CA LYS A 82 -7.29 12.12 5.24
C LYS A 82 -7.19 11.70 6.71
N LYS A 83 -8.01 10.74 7.15
CA LYS A 83 -7.97 10.18 8.51
C LYS A 83 -6.67 9.43 8.79
N PHE A 84 -6.24 8.60 7.84
CA PHE A 84 -5.00 7.83 7.92
C PHE A 84 -3.78 8.74 8.05
N ARG A 85 -3.72 9.86 7.33
CA ARG A 85 -2.66 10.86 7.48
C ARG A 85 -2.60 11.43 8.90
N ILE A 86 -3.76 11.77 9.47
CA ILE A 86 -3.84 12.27 10.85
C ILE A 86 -3.35 11.20 11.82
N ALA A 87 -3.84 9.96 11.69
CA ALA A 87 -3.41 8.84 12.52
C ALA A 87 -1.90 8.56 12.42
N LEU A 88 -1.33 8.58 11.21
CA LEU A 88 0.10 8.40 10.98
C LEU A 88 0.91 9.52 11.64
N MET A 89 0.48 10.78 11.49
CA MET A 89 1.15 11.91 12.14
C MET A 89 1.07 11.82 13.66
N THR A 90 -0.09 11.47 14.21
CA THR A 90 -0.27 11.23 15.65
C THR A 90 0.62 10.11 16.14
N CYS A 91 0.72 9.00 15.39
CA CYS A 91 1.62 7.91 15.71
C CYS A 91 3.08 8.38 15.74
N ILE A 92 3.53 9.17 14.76
CA ILE A 92 4.90 9.68 14.69
C ILE A 92 5.19 10.67 15.84
N THR A 93 4.22 11.53 16.18
CA THR A 93 4.39 12.52 17.25
C THR A 93 4.34 11.87 18.63
N GLN A 94 3.50 10.86 18.83
CA GLN A 94 3.40 10.09 20.06
C GLN A 94 4.50 9.03 20.18
N SER A 95 5.02 8.46 19.09
CA SER A 95 6.14 7.51 19.15
C SER A 95 7.43 8.17 19.64
N LYS A 96 7.54 9.51 19.58
CA LYS A 96 8.58 10.29 20.28
C LYS A 96 8.44 10.24 21.81
N ALA A 97 7.38 9.64 22.34
CA ALA A 97 7.08 9.48 23.76
C ALA A 97 7.07 8.01 24.25
N ASN A 98 7.71 7.07 23.53
CA ASN A 98 7.77 5.62 23.84
C ASN A 98 6.48 4.81 23.58
N TYR A 99 6.00 4.76 22.34
CA TYR A 99 4.88 3.86 21.98
C TYR A 99 5.25 2.82 20.94
N ASN A 100 4.85 1.57 21.21
CA ASN A 100 5.01 0.40 20.35
C ASN A 100 3.78 0.20 19.43
N TRP A 101 3.89 -0.72 18.45
CA TRP A 101 2.87 -1.03 17.44
C TRP A 101 1.45 -1.27 17.99
N GLU A 102 1.34 -1.81 19.22
CA GLU A 102 0.07 -2.14 19.87
C GLU A 102 -0.77 -0.89 20.16
N THR A 103 -0.11 0.24 20.43
CA THR A 103 -0.80 1.51 20.70
C THR A 103 -1.38 2.10 19.42
N TYR A 104 -0.64 2.03 18.32
CA TYR A 104 -1.10 2.48 17.00
C TYR A 104 -2.35 1.74 16.55
N TYR A 105 -2.37 0.41 16.70
CA TYR A 105 -3.50 -0.41 16.27
C TYR A 105 -4.80 -0.02 17.01
N LYS A 106 -4.77 0.20 18.33
CA LYS A 106 -5.97 0.58 19.09
C LYS A 106 -6.64 1.86 18.58
N MET A 107 -5.86 2.85 18.17
CA MET A 107 -6.38 4.13 17.66
C MET A 107 -7.09 4.03 16.30
N LEU A 108 -6.95 2.93 15.58
CA LEU A 108 -7.59 2.72 14.28
C LEU A 108 -8.94 1.99 14.37
N VAL A 109 -9.21 1.30 15.49
CA VAL A 109 -10.36 0.40 15.62
C VAL A 109 -11.42 0.93 16.61
N GLU A 110 -11.04 1.86 17.49
CA GLU A 110 -11.93 2.61 18.39
C GLU A 110 -12.22 4.02 17.85
#